data_AF-A0A7W9HLH8-F1
#
_entry.id   AF-A0A7W9HLH8-F1
#
_cell.length_a   1.000
_cell.length_b   1.000
_cell.length_c   1.000
_cell.angle_alpha   90.00
_cell.angle_beta   90.00
_cell.angle_gamma   90.00
#
_symmetry.space_group_name_H-M   'P 1'
#
loop_
_entity.id
_entity.type
_entity.pdbx_description
1 polymer ?
#
loop_
_entity_poly.entity_id
_entity_poly.type
_entity_poly.pdbx_seq_one_letter_code
_entity_poly.pdbx_strand_id
1 'polypeptide(L)'
;MSDGYRVEPDALTAFAGRLDETADEVRAAASTVDGPVGDLGPEGVTEAVGQLVAEWARTLRGLRLDAEADGVRAAAETYRQADELRHD
;
A
#
# COMPACT_ATOMS: atom_id res chain seq x y z
N MET A 1 -22.99 -13.26 -28.23
CA MET A 1 -22.70 -13.95 -26.96
C MET A 1 -21.70 -13.07 -26.24
N SER A 2 -22.13 -12.44 -25.15
CA SER A 2 -21.25 -11.57 -24.37
C SER A 2 -20.16 -12.45 -23.78
N ASP A 3 -18.92 -12.28 -24.24
CA ASP A 3 -17.77 -12.89 -23.59
C ASP A 3 -17.74 -12.29 -22.19
N GLY A 4 -18.22 -13.07 -21.21
CA GLY A 4 -18.44 -12.59 -19.86
C GLY A 4 -17.11 -12.18 -19.25
N TYR A 5 -17.10 -11.10 -18.48
CA TYR A 5 -15.91 -10.59 -17.79
C TYR A 5 -15.25 -11.73 -17.00
N ARG A 6 -14.15 -12.29 -17.52
CA ARG A 6 -13.41 -13.36 -16.86
C ARG A 6 -12.36 -12.73 -15.98
N VAL A 7 -12.50 -12.93 -14.68
CA VAL A 7 -11.47 -12.50 -13.73
C VAL A 7 -10.32 -13.50 -13.78
N GLU A 8 -9.09 -12.99 -13.71
CA GLU A 8 -7.86 -13.79 -13.65
C GLU A 8 -7.31 -13.74 -12.21
N PRO A 9 -7.56 -14.77 -11.37
CA PRO A 9 -7.11 -14.78 -9.97
C PRO A 9 -5.60 -14.65 -9.78
N ASP A 10 -4.82 -15.14 -10.75
CA ASP A 10 -3.36 -15.06 -10.70
C ASP A 10 -2.87 -13.64 -10.96
N ALA A 11 -3.54 -12.88 -11.85
CA ALA A 11 -3.26 -11.47 -12.06
C ALA A 11 -3.58 -10.64 -10.81
N LEU A 12 -4.67 -10.97 -10.10
CA LEU A 12 -5.00 -10.36 -8.80
C LEU A 12 -3.94 -10.69 -7.75
N THR A 13 -3.49 -11.93 -7.68
CA THR A 13 -2.44 -12.35 -6.73
C THR A 13 -1.11 -11.62 -7.00
N ALA A 14 -0.72 -11.49 -8.27
CA ALA A 14 0.46 -10.72 -8.67
C ALA A 14 0.30 -9.22 -8.35
N PHE A 15 -0.91 -8.67 -8.47
CA PHE A 15 -1.19 -7.29 -8.07
C PHE A 15 -1.07 -7.10 -6.55
N ALA A 16 -1.57 -8.03 -5.74
CA ALA A 16 -1.38 -8.01 -4.30
C ALA A 16 0.11 -8.03 -3.90
N GLY A 17 0.94 -8.81 -4.60
CA GLY A 17 2.39 -8.80 -4.39
C GLY A 17 3.02 -7.43 -4.64
N ARG A 18 2.62 -6.73 -5.71
CA ARG A 18 3.08 -5.35 -5.97
C ARG A 18 2.61 -4.35 -4.91
N LEU A 19 1.44 -4.57 -4.30
CA LEU A 19 0.97 -3.75 -3.19
C LEU A 19 1.84 -3.94 -1.94
N ASP A 20 2.28 -5.16 -1.63
CA ASP A 20 3.23 -5.41 -0.54
C ASP A 20 4.57 -4.72 -0.79
N GLU A 21 5.12 -4.86 -1.99
CA GLU A 21 6.38 -4.19 -2.39
C GLU A 21 6.26 -2.67 -2.20
N THR A 22 5.14 -2.10 -2.64
CA THR A 22 4.85 -0.67 -2.46
C THR A 22 4.67 -0.31 -0.97
N ALA A 23 4.06 -1.18 -0.17
CA ALA A 23 3.89 -0.97 1.26
C ALA A 23 5.25 -0.91 1.98
N ASP A 24 6.17 -1.79 1.60
CA ASP A 24 7.54 -1.81 2.12
C ASP A 24 8.31 -0.54 1.72
N GLU A 25 8.19 -0.09 0.47
CA GLU A 25 8.78 1.17 0.00
C GLU A 25 8.22 2.39 0.76
N VAL A 26 6.91 2.45 0.98
CA VAL A 26 6.26 3.50 1.76
C VAL A 26 6.73 3.49 3.22
N ARG A 27 6.87 2.30 3.82
CA ARG A 27 7.37 2.15 5.19
C ARG A 27 8.83 2.61 5.32
N ALA A 28 9.65 2.31 4.31
CA ALA A 28 11.02 2.80 4.23
C ALA A 28 11.06 4.33 4.10
N ALA A 29 10.26 4.90 3.19
CA ALA A 29 10.16 6.35 3.00
C ALA A 29 9.69 7.07 4.28
N ALA A 30 8.68 6.53 4.97
CA ALA A 30 8.21 7.07 6.25
C ALA A 30 9.31 7.06 7.31
N SER A 31 10.17 6.03 7.32
CA SER A 31 11.30 5.92 8.25
C SER A 31 12.41 6.90 7.91
N THR A 32 12.66 7.16 6.62
CA THR A 32 13.61 8.19 6.17
C THR A 32 13.16 9.59 6.56
N VAL A 33 11.87 9.89 6.38
CA VAL A 33 11.29 11.21 6.69
C VAL A 33 11.33 11.50 8.18
N ASP A 34 11.04 10.51 9.04
CA ASP A 34 11.05 10.67 10.51
C ASP A 34 12.46 10.82 11.13
N GLY A 35 13.50 10.97 10.30
CA GLY A 35 14.86 11.23 10.73
C GLY A 35 15.07 12.63 11.30
N PRO A 36 16.18 12.87 12.03
CA PRO A 36 16.49 14.19 12.57
C PRO A 36 16.70 15.20 11.43
N VAL A 37 15.95 16.30 11.47
CA VAL A 37 15.93 17.35 10.44
C VAL A 37 17.22 18.20 10.43
N GLY A 38 18.09 18.06 11.44
CA GLY A 38 19.28 18.90 11.59
C GLY A 38 18.91 20.35 11.92
N ASP A 39 19.93 21.19 12.10
CA ASP A 39 19.73 22.63 12.27
C ASP A 39 19.56 23.29 10.89
N LEU A 40 18.37 23.85 10.65
CA LEU A 40 18.03 24.55 9.40
C LEU A 40 18.21 26.07 9.50
N GLY A 41 18.80 26.57 10.59
CA GLY A 41 19.13 27.98 10.77
C GLY A 41 18.15 28.70 11.71
N PRO A 42 17.48 29.79 11.27
CA PRO A 42 16.74 30.65 12.19
C PRO A 42 15.69 29.92 13.04
N GLU A 43 15.53 30.37 14.29
CA GLU A 43 14.47 29.90 15.17
C GLU A 43 13.11 29.97 14.46
N GLY A 44 12.36 28.86 14.49
CA GLY A 44 11.07 28.69 13.83
C GLY A 44 11.12 27.90 12.51
N VAL A 45 12.21 27.95 11.74
CA VAL A 45 12.32 27.16 10.48
C VAL A 45 12.47 25.66 10.81
N THR A 46 13.39 25.33 11.71
CA THR A 46 13.59 23.96 12.18
C THR A 46 12.32 23.36 12.79
N GLU A 47 11.55 24.15 13.55
CA GLU A 47 10.28 23.72 14.13
C GLU A 47 9.21 23.48 13.05
N ALA A 48 9.04 24.42 12.12
CA ALA A 48 8.06 24.30 11.04
C ALA A 48 8.35 23.07 10.15
N VAL A 49 9.61 22.82 9.81
CA VAL A 49 9.99 21.63 9.05
C VAL A 49 9.80 20.36 9.88
N GLY A 50 10.11 20.38 11.18
CA GLY A 50 9.83 19.25 12.07
C GLY A 50 8.34 18.89 12.11
N GLN A 51 7.45 19.88 12.15
CA GLN A 51 5.99 19.65 12.09
C GLN A 51 5.56 19.06 10.75
N LEU A 52 6.04 19.62 9.64
CA LEU A 52 5.76 19.11 8.30
C LEU A 52 6.23 17.66 8.12
N VAL A 53 7.44 17.35 8.58
CA VAL A 53 8.01 16.01 8.57
C VAL A 53 7.15 15.03 9.36
N ALA A 54 6.71 15.41 10.56
CA ALA A 54 5.85 14.58 11.39
C ALA A 54 4.48 14.31 10.74
N GLU A 55 3.90 15.31 10.06
CA GLU A 55 2.66 15.15 9.29
C GLU A 55 2.83 14.20 8.11
N TRP A 56 3.92 14.33 7.35
CA TRP A 56 4.24 13.43 6.25
C TRP A 56 4.46 12.00 6.72
N ALA A 57 5.25 11.80 7.78
CA ALA A 57 5.48 10.48 8.36
C ALA A 57 4.16 9.83 8.83
N ARG A 58 3.27 10.60 9.46
CA ARG A 58 1.92 10.12 9.85
C ARG A 58 1.08 9.75 8.63
N THR A 59 1.09 10.57 7.59
CA THR A 59 0.32 10.32 6.36
C THR A 59 0.79 9.03 5.67
N LEU A 60 2.10 8.85 5.51
CA LEU A 60 2.68 7.65 4.92
C LEU A 60 2.36 6.39 5.74
N ARG A 61 2.47 6.45 7.08
CA ARG A 61 2.08 5.35 7.99
C ARG A 61 0.57 5.06 7.97
N GLY A 62 -0.24 6.03 7.56
CA GLY A 62 -1.69 5.88 7.42
C GLY A 62 -2.11 5.15 6.15
N LEU A 63 -1.20 4.95 5.17
CA LEU A 63 -1.48 4.18 3.97
C LEU A 63 -1.58 2.70 4.32
N ARG A 64 -2.75 2.10 4.09
CA ARG A 64 -3.06 0.71 4.47
C ARG A 64 -2.85 -0.27 3.32
N LEU A 65 -1.74 -0.14 2.58
CA LEU A 65 -1.48 -0.95 1.39
C LEU A 65 -1.44 -2.46 1.67
N ASP A 66 -0.91 -2.86 2.83
CA ASP A 66 -0.94 -4.26 3.30
C ASP A 66 -2.39 -4.80 3.39
N ALA A 67 -3.32 -3.99 3.90
CA ALA A 67 -4.72 -4.37 4.04
C ALA A 67 -5.44 -4.45 2.69
N GLU A 68 -5.08 -3.58 1.74
CA GLU A 68 -5.59 -3.66 0.36
C GLU A 68 -5.06 -4.92 -0.35
N ALA A 69 -3.77 -5.27 -0.14
CA ALA A 69 -3.19 -6.50 -0.67
C ALA A 69 -3.92 -7.74 -0.15
N ASP A 70 -4.24 -7.79 1.15
CA ASP A 70 -5.03 -8.85 1.76
C ASP A 70 -6.45 -8.93 1.15
N GLY A 71 -7.09 -7.79 0.94
CA GLY A 71 -8.40 -7.72 0.28
C GLY A 71 -8.36 -8.28 -1.16
N VAL A 72 -7.32 -7.95 -1.92
CA VAL A 72 -7.12 -8.46 -3.29
C VAL A 72 -6.88 -9.97 -3.28
N ARG A 73 -6.08 -10.51 -2.35
CA ARG A 73 -5.89 -11.97 -2.20
C ARG A 73 -7.19 -12.67 -1.87
N ALA A 74 -7.98 -12.12 -0.95
CA ALA A 74 -9.29 -12.68 -0.59
C ALA A 74 -10.26 -12.68 -1.78
N ALA A 75 -10.24 -11.62 -2.59
CA ALA A 75 -11.03 -11.57 -3.82
C ALA A 75 -10.56 -12.61 -4.85
N ALA A 76 -9.25 -12.74 -5.07
CA ALA A 76 -8.69 -13.75 -5.96
C ALA A 76 -9.12 -15.17 -5.56
N GLU A 77 -9.08 -15.47 -4.27
CA GLU A 77 -9.49 -16.75 -3.73
C GLU A 77 -10.98 -17.02 -3.92
N THR A 78 -11.83 -16.00 -3.71
CA THR A 78 -13.27 -16.08 -3.98
C THR A 78 -13.55 -16.43 -5.44
N TYR A 79 -12.81 -15.84 -6.38
CA TYR A 79 -12.97 -16.14 -7.80
C TYR A 79 -12.49 -17.56 -8.17
N ARG A 80 -11.41 -18.07 -7.57
CA ARG A 80 -10.98 -19.46 -7.78
C ARG A 80 -12.05 -20.46 -7.37
N GLN A 81 -12.59 -20.28 -6.16
CA GLN A 81 -13.65 -21.14 -5.63
C GLN A 81 -14.90 -21.11 -6.51
N ALA A 82 -15.26 -19.93 -7.03
CA ALA A 82 -16.39 -19.81 -7.94
C ALA A 82 -16.15 -20.51 -9.30
N ASP A 83 -14.93 -20.46 -9.83
CA ASP A 83 -14.57 -21.18 -11.05
C ASP A 83 -14.56 -22.71 -10.82
N GLU A 84 -14.04 -23.19 -9.70
CA GLU A 84 -14.07 -24.62 -9.32
C GLU A 84 -15.51 -25.17 -9.24
N LEU A 85 -16.39 -24.47 -8.53
CA LEU A 85 -17.82 -24.85 -8.40
C LEU A 85 -18.59 -24.85 -9.74
N ARG A 86 -18.11 -24.12 -10.75
CA ARG A 86 -18.71 -24.09 -12.09
C ARG A 86 -18.23 -25.25 -12.96
N HIS A 87 -17.12 -25.88 -12.59
CA HIS A 87 -16.47 -26.95 -13.33
C HIS A 87 -16.80 -28.35 -12.79
N ASP A 88 -17.44 -28.45 -11.62
CA ASP A 88 -18.10 -29.65 -11.06
C ASP A 88 -19.55 -29.83 -11.54
#